data_AF-A0A967KFY7-F1
#
_entry.id   AF-A0A967KFY7-F1
#
_cell.length_a   1.000
_cell.length_b   1.000
_cell.length_c   1.000
_cell.angle_alpha   90.00
_cell.angle_beta   90.00
_cell.angle_gamma   90.00
#
_symmetry.space_group_name_H-M   'P 1'
#
loop_
_entity.id
_entity.type
_entity.pdbx_description
1 polymer ?
#
loop_
_entity_poly.entity_id
_entity_poly.type
_entity_poly.pdbx_seq_one_letter_code
_entity_poly.pdbx_strand_id
1 'polypeptide(L)' 'MKIEKKDIKPKCPHCEKNLSKLIEIKQGWFSANHVFCCPFCQKIVGISSGPR' A
#
# COMPACT_ATOMS: atom_id res chain seq x y z
N MET A 1 28.18 -2.54 -7.26
CA MET A 1 27.23 -1.54 -6.73
C MET A 1 26.23 -2.28 -5.84
N LYS A 2 26.43 -2.30 -4.51
CA LYS A 2 25.48 -2.96 -3.60
C LYS A 2 24.32 -2.00 -3.40
N ILE A 3 23.16 -2.32 -3.96
CA ILE A 3 21.92 -1.60 -3.69
C ILE A 3 21.55 -1.94 -2.25
N GLU A 4 21.95 -1.10 -1.32
CA GLU A 4 21.47 -1.15 0.07
C GLU A 4 19.96 -0.91 0.02
N LYS A 5 19.19 -1.99 0.20
CA LYS A 5 17.75 -1.91 0.42
C LYS A 5 17.57 -1.25 1.78
N LYS A 6 17.53 0.09 1.82
CA LYS A 6 17.04 0.79 2.99
C LYS A 6 15.59 0.35 3.16
N ASP A 7 15.32 -0.41 4.20
CA ASP A 7 13.97 -0.73 4.68
C ASP A 7 13.29 0.57 5.13
N ILE A 8 12.92 1.40 4.16
CA ILE A 8 12.14 2.61 4.40
C ILE A 8 10.77 2.11 4.82
N LYS A 9 10.46 2.21 6.12
CA LYS A 9 9.11 1.97 6.62
C LYS A 9 8.25 3.15 6.16
N PRO A 10 7.32 2.96 5.23
CA PRO A 10 6.47 4.05 4.79
C PRO A 10 5.66 4.55 5.99
N LYS A 11 5.48 5.86 6.11
CA LYS A 11 4.55 6.44 7.08
C LYS A 11 3.23 6.68 6.40
N CYS A 12 2.13 6.44 7.11
CA CYS A 12 0.82 6.78 6.61
C CYS A 12 0.68 8.32 6.55
N PRO A 13 0.33 8.92 5.40
CA PRO A 13 0.13 10.36 5.31
C PRO A 13 -1.09 10.87 6.09
N HIS A 14 -1.98 9.96 6.54
CA HIS A 14 -3.22 10.33 7.23
C HIS A 14 -3.14 10.29 8.75
N CYS A 15 -2.33 9.38 9.31
CA CYS A 15 -2.22 9.18 10.76
C CYS A 15 -0.77 9.16 11.25
N GLU A 16 0.19 9.40 10.34
CA GLU A 16 1.63 9.51 10.58
C GLU A 16 2.27 8.28 11.25
N LYS A 17 1.52 7.18 11.38
CA LYS A 17 2.01 5.92 11.92
C LYS A 17 2.91 5.21 10.91
N ASN A 18 3.94 4.54 11.42
CA ASN A 18 4.81 3.67 10.64
C ASN A 18 4.02 2.46 10.15
N LEU A 19 3.95 2.29 8.83
CA LEU A 19 3.25 1.18 8.19
C LEU A 19 4.24 0.02 8.01
N SER A 20 4.04 -1.04 8.79
CA SER A 20 4.78 -2.30 8.61
C SER A 20 4.17 -3.18 7.53
N LYS A 21 2.84 -3.08 7.32
CA LYS A 21 2.07 -3.82 6.31
C LYS A 21 0.94 -2.93 5.81
N LEU A 22 0.59 -3.10 4.53
CA LEU A 22 -0.59 -2.48 3.91
C LEU A 22 -1.66 -3.56 3.72
N ILE A 23 -2.92 -3.19 3.93
CA ILE A 23 -4.05 -4.06 3.62
C ILE A 23 -4.36 -3.88 2.14
N GLU A 24 -4.26 -4.94 1.35
CA GLU A 24 -4.62 -4.91 -0.05
C GLU A 24 -6.06 -5.41 -0.24
N ILE A 25 -6.90 -4.60 -0.87
CA ILE A 25 -8.26 -4.95 -1.24
C ILE A 25 -8.31 -5.06 -2.77
N LYS A 26 -8.67 -6.25 -3.26
CA LYS A 26 -8.87 -6.50 -4.68
C LYS A 26 -10.31 -6.19 -5.04
N GLN A 27 -10.53 -5.26 -5.97
CA GLN A 27 -11.87 -5.00 -6.53
C GLN A 27 -11.87 -5.25 -8.04
N GLY A 28 -12.71 -6.18 -8.49
CA GLY A 28 -13.06 -6.38 -9.91
C GLY A 28 -12.77 -7.78 -10.46
N TRP A 29 -13.69 -8.28 -11.28
CA TRP A 29 -13.49 -9.52 -12.06
C TRP A 29 -12.61 -9.27 -13.30
N PHE A 30 -12.66 -8.07 -13.91
CA PHE A 30 -12.01 -7.79 -15.21
C PHE A 30 -10.75 -6.91 -15.10
N SER A 31 -10.73 -5.93 -14.19
CA SER A 31 -9.55 -5.10 -13.88
C SER A 31 -9.09 -5.39 -12.46
N ALA A 32 -7.83 -5.78 -12.26
CA ALA A 32 -7.28 -5.94 -10.93
C ALA A 32 -6.95 -4.56 -10.35
N ASN A 33 -7.92 -3.96 -9.64
CA ASN A 33 -7.67 -2.77 -8.83
C ASN A 33 -7.22 -3.23 -7.45
N HIS A 34 -5.97 -2.97 -7.14
CA HIS A 34 -5.34 -3.21 -5.85
C HIS A 34 -5.40 -1.91 -5.04
N VAL A 35 -6.30 -1.85 -4.07
CA VAL A 35 -6.41 -0.71 -3.16
C VAL A 35 -5.61 -1.02 -1.91
N PHE A 36 -4.62 -0.18 -1.60
CA PHE A 36 -3.83 -0.28 -0.38
C PHE A 36 -4.42 0.61 0.70
N CYS A 37 -4.77 0.02 1.84
CA CYS A 37 -5.34 0.68 2.99
C CYS A 37 -4.39 0.60 4.20
N CYS A 38 -4.42 1.65 5.03
CA CYS A 38 -3.68 1.70 6.28
C CYS A 38 -4.37 0.81 7.32
N PRO A 39 -3.64 -0.10 8.02
CA PRO A 39 -4.25 -0.96 9.03
C PRO A 39 -4.67 -0.21 10.30
N PHE A 40 -4.18 1.01 10.53
CA PHE A 40 -4.47 1.76 11.76
C PHE A 40 -5.66 2.70 11.63
N CYS A 41 -5.73 3.46 10.54
CA CYS A 41 -6.80 4.44 10.32
C CYS A 41 -7.79 4.01 9.25
N GLN A 42 -7.58 2.86 8.60
CA GLN A 42 -8.44 2.30 7.54
C GLN A 42 -8.62 3.20 6.31
N LYS A 43 -7.83 4.29 6.20
CA LYS A 43 -7.84 5.17 5.03
C LYS A 43 -7.01 4.59 3.89
N ILE A 44 -7.43 4.91 2.67
CA ILE A 44 -6.75 4.55 1.44
C ILE A 44 -5.41 5.29 1.37
N VAL A 45 -4.33 4.53 1.16
CA VAL A 45 -2.95 5.02 1.08
C VAL A 45 -2.44 5.00 -0.36
N GLY A 46 -2.99 4.12 -1.19
CA GLY A 46 -2.63 4.03 -2.60
C GLY A 46 -3.58 3.14 -3.37
N ILE A 47 -3.61 3.32 -4.69
CA ILE A 47 -4.37 2.48 -5.60
C ILE A 47 -3.40 2.08 -6.72
N SER A 48 -3.35 0.80 -7.04
CA SER A 48 -2.62 0.26 -8.17
C SER A 48 -3.61 -0.45 -9.08
N SER A 49 -3.54 -0.14 -10.37
CA SER A 49 -4.36 -0.77 -11.39
C SER A 49 -3.40 -1.32 -12.43
N GLY A 50 -3.43 -2.63 -12.65
CA GLY A 50 -2.59 -3.29 -13.65
C GLY A 50 -3.42 -4.20 -14.55
N PRO A 51 -3.06 -4.34 -15.83
CA PRO A 51 -3.56 -5.46 -16.62
C PRO A 51 -3.12 -6.76 -15.94
N ARG A 52 -4.03 -7.75 -15.89
CA ARG A 52 -3.69 -9.09 -15.42
C ARG A 52 -2.68 -9.76 -16.35
#